data_AF-A0A936RQX4-F1
#
_entry.id   AF-A0A936RQX4-F1
#
_cell.length_a   1.000
_cell.length_b   1.000
_cell.length_c   1.000
_cell.angle_alpha   90.00
_cell.angle_beta   90.00
_cell.angle_gamma   90.00
#
_symmetry.space_group_name_H-M   'P 1'
#
loop_
_entity.id
_entity.type
_entity.pdbx_description
1 polymer ?
#
loop_
_entity_poly.entity_id
_entity_poly.type
_entity_poly.pdbx_seq_one_letter_code
_entity_poly.pdbx_strand_id
1 'polypeptide(L)'
;MKAVLPAVLLGLTFAGSAGAQAPADYSAFPCLSYSLPCGKAATRKPVKKALEGPLNGNAGKGKQIAFARDRGNCLACHVMPGGSQPGSRGPDLSHYGSSGRNEAETYAMVYDMRTINPETLMPPIGTNDILTDQELRDVVAFLLSSK
;
A
#
# COMPACT_ATOMS: atom_id res chain seq x y z
N MET A 1 -67.54 -6.95 -45.75
CA MET A 1 -66.31 -7.15 -46.55
C MET A 1 -65.13 -6.93 -45.61
N LYS A 2 -64.60 -8.00 -45.01
CA LYS A 2 -63.22 -8.49 -45.20
C LYS A 2 -62.14 -7.40 -45.21
N ALA A 3 -61.37 -7.33 -44.11
CA ALA A 3 -59.90 -7.47 -44.16
C ALA A 3 -59.40 -7.78 -42.74
N VAL A 4 -59.04 -9.04 -42.51
CA VAL A 4 -58.27 -9.49 -41.34
C VAL A 4 -56.80 -9.34 -41.72
N LEU A 5 -56.08 -8.41 -41.09
CA LEU A 5 -54.62 -8.35 -41.19
C LEU A 5 -54.03 -9.34 -40.17
N PRO A 6 -53.09 -10.23 -40.56
CA PRO A 6 -52.43 -11.09 -39.60
C PRO A 6 -51.35 -10.27 -38.87
N ALA A 7 -51.47 -10.20 -37.55
CA ALA A 7 -50.40 -9.70 -36.69
C ALA A 7 -49.25 -10.72 -36.69
N VAL A 8 -48.17 -10.39 -37.41
CA VAL A 8 -46.92 -11.14 -37.35
C VAL A 8 -46.20 -10.74 -36.07
N LEU A 9 -46.35 -11.54 -35.02
CA LEU A 9 -45.46 -11.50 -33.85
C LEU A 9 -44.08 -12.01 -34.30
N LEU A 10 -43.17 -11.10 -34.66
CA LEU A 10 -41.74 -11.41 -34.66
C LEU A 10 -41.30 -11.49 -33.18
N GLY A 11 -41.26 -12.70 -32.64
CA GLY A 11 -40.58 -12.97 -31.39
C GLY A 11 -39.09 -12.70 -31.55
N LEU A 12 -38.62 -11.54 -31.08
CA LEU A 12 -37.20 -11.34 -30.83
C LEU A 12 -36.82 -12.14 -29.58
N THR A 13 -36.37 -13.36 -29.80
CA THR A 13 -35.59 -14.10 -28.80
C THR A 13 -34.25 -13.40 -28.64
N PHE A 14 -34.10 -12.60 -27.58
CA PHE A 14 -32.77 -12.21 -27.11
C PHE A 14 -32.12 -13.45 -26.49
N ALA A 15 -31.46 -14.26 -27.32
CA ALA A 15 -30.44 -15.19 -26.88
C ALA A 15 -29.19 -14.39 -26.49
N GLY A 16 -29.29 -13.63 -25.39
CA GLY A 16 -28.14 -13.05 -24.72
C GLY A 16 -27.38 -14.19 -24.07
N SER A 17 -26.46 -14.80 -24.80
CA SER A 17 -25.44 -15.64 -24.19
C SER A 17 -24.60 -14.74 -23.29
N ALA A 18 -24.82 -14.83 -21.98
CA ALA A 18 -23.82 -14.45 -20.99
C ALA A 18 -22.65 -15.44 -21.12
N GLY A 19 -21.92 -15.36 -22.23
CA GLY A 19 -20.62 -15.97 -22.34
C GLY A 19 -19.74 -15.25 -21.34
N ALA A 20 -19.14 -15.99 -20.41
CA ALA A 20 -18.02 -15.48 -19.65
C ALA A 20 -17.00 -14.94 -20.66
N GLN A 21 -16.80 -13.62 -20.68
CA GLN A 21 -15.78 -13.02 -21.52
C GLN A 21 -14.47 -13.71 -21.15
N ALA A 22 -13.78 -14.29 -22.14
CA ALA A 22 -12.44 -14.78 -21.92
C ALA A 22 -11.60 -13.67 -21.26
N PRO A 23 -10.73 -14.00 -20.29
CA PRO A 23 -9.88 -12.98 -19.67
C PRO A 23 -9.16 -12.22 -20.78
N ALA A 24 -9.19 -10.89 -20.70
CA ALA A 24 -8.57 -10.06 -21.74
C ALA A 24 -7.09 -10.43 -21.89
N ASP A 25 -6.62 -10.48 -23.13
CA ASP A 25 -5.21 -10.76 -23.43
C ASP A 25 -4.37 -9.52 -23.11
N TYR A 26 -3.78 -9.52 -21.91
CA TYR A 26 -2.89 -8.45 -21.47
C TYR A 26 -1.46 -8.62 -21.99
N SER A 27 -1.18 -9.58 -22.88
CA SER A 27 0.15 -9.75 -23.49
C SER A 27 0.60 -8.52 -24.30
N ALA A 28 -0.33 -7.64 -24.68
CA ALA A 28 -0.08 -6.35 -25.33
C ALA A 28 0.13 -5.16 -24.38
N PHE A 29 -0.03 -5.35 -23.05
CA PHE A 29 0.17 -4.32 -22.01
C PHE A 29 1.29 -4.70 -21.03
N PRO A 30 2.53 -4.95 -21.48
CA PRO A 30 3.35 -5.92 -20.79
C PRO A 30 4.45 -5.28 -19.92
N CYS A 31 4.61 -3.95 -19.86
CA CYS A 31 5.56 -3.36 -18.92
C CYS A 31 5.20 -1.96 -18.40
N LEU A 32 5.31 -1.79 -17.07
CA LEU A 32 5.33 -0.50 -16.36
C LEU A 32 6.57 0.37 -16.66
N SER A 33 7.35 0.03 -17.69
CA SER A 33 8.63 0.66 -18.04
C SER A 33 8.78 0.81 -19.54
N TYR A 34 9.14 2.03 -19.97
CA TYR A 34 9.50 2.34 -21.36
C TYR A 34 10.96 1.99 -21.69
N SER A 35 11.75 1.59 -20.69
CA SER A 35 13.20 1.38 -20.81
C SER A 35 13.65 -0.05 -20.52
N LEU A 36 12.76 -0.92 -20.05
CA LEU A 36 13.07 -2.31 -19.71
C LEU A 36 12.15 -3.28 -20.46
N PRO A 37 12.65 -4.46 -20.87
CA PRO A 37 11.79 -5.50 -21.41
C PRO A 37 10.72 -5.91 -20.39
N CYS A 38 9.59 -6.37 -20.90
CA CYS A 38 8.46 -6.74 -20.08
C CYS A 38 8.79 -7.86 -19.08
N GLY A 39 8.27 -7.71 -17.85
CA GLY A 39 8.61 -8.58 -16.73
C GLY A 39 10.06 -8.48 -16.24
N LYS A 40 10.86 -7.53 -16.74
CA LYS A 40 12.26 -7.30 -16.29
C LYS A 40 12.44 -6.11 -15.36
N ALA A 41 11.36 -5.46 -14.93
CA ALA A 41 11.43 -4.49 -13.85
C ALA A 41 11.89 -5.22 -12.58
N ALA A 42 13.13 -4.98 -12.17
CA ALA A 42 13.68 -5.62 -10.98
C ALA A 42 12.89 -5.16 -9.75
N THR A 43 12.29 -6.10 -9.03
CA THR A 43 11.77 -5.81 -7.69
C THR A 43 12.98 -5.59 -6.78
N ARG A 44 13.06 -4.41 -6.14
CA ARG A 44 14.13 -4.16 -5.16
C ARG A 44 14.06 -5.23 -4.07
N LYS A 45 15.16 -5.93 -3.82
CA LYS A 45 15.23 -6.97 -2.79
C LYS A 45 14.95 -6.37 -1.40
N PRO A 46 14.39 -7.14 -0.45
CA PRO A 46 14.27 -6.71 0.94
C PRO A 46 15.63 -6.33 1.53
N VAL A 47 15.70 -5.22 2.25
CA VAL A 47 16.93 -4.72 2.87
C VAL A 47 16.79 -4.69 4.38
N LYS A 48 17.62 -5.47 5.08
CA LYS A 48 17.73 -5.41 6.54
C LYS A 48 18.65 -4.26 6.93
N LYS A 49 18.09 -3.08 7.19
CA LYS A 49 18.87 -1.91 7.63
C LYS A 49 18.93 -1.86 9.16
N ALA A 50 20.15 -1.74 9.69
CA ALA A 50 20.37 -1.46 11.11
C ALA A 50 20.28 0.05 11.38
N LEU A 51 19.78 0.41 12.56
CA LEU A 51 19.88 1.77 13.07
C LEU A 51 21.34 2.08 13.43
N GLU A 52 21.92 3.05 12.74
CA GLU A 52 23.29 3.50 13.01
C GLU A 52 23.26 4.68 13.99
N GLY A 53 23.96 4.54 15.11
CA GLY A 53 24.00 5.56 16.17
C GLY A 53 22.67 5.70 16.93
N PRO A 54 22.54 6.73 17.78
CA PRO A 54 21.30 6.99 18.53
C PRO A 54 20.15 7.39 17.60
N LEU A 55 18.90 7.08 17.97
CA LEU A 55 17.73 7.40 17.17
C LEU A 55 17.65 8.88 16.78
N ASN A 56 17.84 9.80 17.74
CA ASN A 56 17.85 11.26 17.51
C ASN A 56 16.68 11.78 16.64
N GLY A 57 15.51 11.15 16.78
CA GLY A 57 14.30 11.54 16.04
C GLY A 57 13.45 12.56 16.77
N ASN A 58 12.74 13.40 16.03
CA ASN A 58 11.72 14.32 16.54
C ASN A 58 10.31 13.74 16.33
N ALA A 59 9.66 13.32 17.41
CA ALA A 59 8.32 12.73 17.34
C ALA A 59 7.25 13.65 16.72
N GLY A 60 7.34 14.96 16.93
CA GLY A 60 6.40 15.93 16.34
C GLY A 60 6.51 15.98 14.82
N LYS A 61 7.75 16.01 14.28
CA LYS A 61 8.01 15.89 12.84
C LYS A 61 7.59 14.51 12.32
N GLY A 62 7.89 13.47 13.07
CA GLY A 62 7.49 12.10 12.74
C GLY A 62 6.00 11.95 12.53
N LYS A 63 5.19 12.55 13.40
CA LYS A 63 3.74 12.59 13.25
C LYS A 63 3.31 13.30 11.96
N GLN A 64 3.91 14.45 11.65
CA GLN A 64 3.62 15.19 10.42
C GLN A 64 3.94 14.34 9.18
N ILE A 65 5.11 13.69 9.14
CA ILE A 65 5.53 12.82 8.06
C ILE A 65 4.60 11.61 7.92
N ALA A 66 4.24 10.97 9.05
CA ALA A 66 3.36 9.82 9.06
C ALA A 66 1.96 10.15 8.52
N PHE A 67 1.50 11.39 8.69
CA PHE A 67 0.16 11.82 8.29
C PHE A 67 0.13 12.50 6.92
N ALA A 68 1.29 12.87 6.38
CA ALA A 68 1.41 13.50 5.08
C ALA A 68 1.19 12.49 3.95
N ARG A 69 0.20 12.77 3.09
CA ARG A 69 -0.22 11.90 1.97
C ARG A 69 0.84 11.75 0.88
N ASP A 70 1.73 12.73 0.77
CA ASP A 70 2.83 12.82 -0.19
C ASP A 70 4.19 12.37 0.40
N ARG A 71 4.21 11.95 1.68
CA ARG A 71 5.38 11.41 2.36
C ARG A 71 5.09 10.01 2.92
N GLY A 72 5.02 9.85 4.25
CA GLY A 72 4.88 8.54 4.89
C GLY A 72 3.50 7.91 4.70
N ASN A 73 2.44 8.72 4.63
CA ASN A 73 1.05 8.30 4.42
C ASN A 73 0.61 7.08 5.27
N CYS A 74 1.15 6.95 6.48
CA CYS A 74 0.98 5.79 7.35
C CYS A 74 -0.48 5.62 7.79
N LEU A 75 -1.19 6.74 7.98
CA LEU A 75 -2.62 6.75 8.31
C LEU A 75 -3.50 6.08 7.25
N ALA A 76 -3.06 6.00 5.99
CA ALA A 76 -3.84 5.31 4.96
C ALA A 76 -4.06 3.82 5.26
N CYS A 77 -3.21 3.23 6.12
CA CYS A 77 -3.31 1.83 6.51
C CYS A 77 -3.48 1.60 8.01
N HIS A 78 -2.98 2.50 8.85
CA HIS A 78 -2.89 2.30 10.30
C HIS A 78 -3.72 3.31 11.08
N VAL A 79 -4.27 2.85 12.20
CA VAL A 79 -4.75 3.72 13.28
C VAL A 79 -3.54 4.24 14.06
N MET A 80 -3.48 5.55 14.31
CA MET A 80 -2.38 6.21 15.00
C MET A 80 -2.89 7.38 15.86
N PRO A 81 -2.17 7.80 16.92
CA PRO A 81 -2.67 8.81 17.84
C PRO A 81 -2.88 10.18 17.21
N GLY A 82 -4.10 10.70 17.35
CA GLY A 82 -4.49 12.01 16.83
C GLY A 82 -4.60 12.06 15.30
N GLY A 83 -4.65 10.92 14.61
CA GLY A 83 -5.03 10.84 13.21
C GLY A 83 -6.54 10.83 13.03
N SER A 84 -7.03 11.41 11.93
CA SER A 84 -8.43 11.32 11.51
C SER A 84 -8.53 10.45 10.27
N GLN A 85 -9.63 9.68 10.16
CA GLN A 85 -9.91 8.77 9.04
C GLN A 85 -8.79 7.75 8.77
N PRO A 86 -8.33 7.00 9.78
CA PRO A 86 -7.32 5.97 9.56
C PRO A 86 -7.86 4.81 8.72
N GLY A 87 -6.97 4.18 7.96
CA GLY A 87 -7.22 2.88 7.35
C GLY A 87 -7.15 1.74 8.37
N SER A 88 -7.55 0.55 7.91
CA SER A 88 -7.61 -0.68 8.71
C SER A 88 -6.86 -1.84 8.08
N ARG A 89 -6.03 -1.59 7.06
CA ARG A 89 -5.25 -2.63 6.38
C ARG A 89 -4.03 -3.08 7.19
N GLY A 90 -3.43 -2.16 7.94
CA GLY A 90 -2.34 -2.45 8.87
C GLY A 90 -2.84 -2.61 10.32
N PRO A 91 -1.99 -3.10 11.23
CA PRO A 91 -2.29 -3.15 12.65
C PRO A 91 -2.52 -1.75 13.25
N ASP A 92 -3.23 -1.69 14.37
CA ASP A 92 -3.36 -0.47 15.18
C ASP A 92 -2.01 -0.13 15.84
N LEU A 93 -1.55 1.12 15.64
CA LEU A 93 -0.29 1.65 16.17
C LEU A 93 -0.51 2.71 17.26
N SER A 94 -1.74 2.89 17.73
CA SER A 94 -2.11 3.91 18.73
C SER A 94 -1.36 3.77 20.05
N HIS A 95 -0.94 2.55 20.39
CA HIS A 95 -0.17 2.23 21.59
C HIS A 95 1.16 1.53 21.27
N TYR A 96 1.76 1.86 20.11
CA TYR A 96 2.96 1.17 19.65
C TYR A 96 4.14 1.29 20.63
N GLY A 97 4.29 2.42 21.32
CA GLY A 97 5.30 2.62 22.37
C GLY A 97 5.17 1.66 23.56
N SER A 98 4.01 1.03 23.71
CA SER A 98 3.73 0.00 24.74
C SER A 98 4.00 -1.44 24.24
N SER A 99 4.49 -1.62 23.00
CA SER A 99 4.74 -2.95 22.41
C SER A 99 5.98 -3.67 22.97
N GLY A 100 6.83 -2.99 23.74
CA GLY A 100 8.09 -3.54 24.26
C GLY A 100 9.23 -3.61 23.23
N ARG A 101 9.00 -3.14 22.01
CA ARG A 101 10.01 -3.08 20.94
C ARG A 101 10.98 -1.93 21.14
N ASN A 102 12.24 -2.13 20.76
CA ASN A 102 13.27 -1.11 20.86
C ASN A 102 13.45 -0.29 19.56
N GLU A 103 14.25 0.78 19.64
CA GLU A 103 14.52 1.69 18.53
C GLU A 103 15.04 1.00 17.26
N ALA A 104 15.98 0.07 17.40
CA ALA A 104 16.60 -0.61 16.27
C ALA A 104 15.62 -1.58 15.59
N GLU A 105 14.80 -2.28 16.36
CA GLU A 105 13.75 -3.14 15.83
C GLU A 105 12.70 -2.32 15.07
N THR A 106 12.20 -1.25 15.68
CA THR A 106 11.20 -0.38 15.06
C THR A 106 11.73 0.29 13.80
N TYR A 107 12.96 0.78 13.82
CA TYR A 107 13.60 1.36 12.64
C TYR A 107 13.71 0.35 11.50
N ALA A 108 14.16 -0.87 11.77
CA ALA A 108 14.25 -1.92 10.74
C ALA A 108 12.88 -2.27 10.13
N MET A 109 11.83 -2.31 10.95
CA MET A 109 10.45 -2.52 10.51
C MET A 109 9.95 -1.41 9.60
N VAL A 110 10.15 -0.14 9.97
CA VAL A 110 9.72 1.01 9.15
C VAL A 110 10.55 1.10 7.87
N TYR A 111 11.85 0.77 7.92
CA TYR A 111 12.73 0.79 6.76
C TYR A 111 12.30 -0.22 5.69
N ASP A 112 12.12 -1.49 6.05
CA ASP A 112 11.66 -2.53 5.13
C ASP A 112 11.05 -3.73 5.87
N MET A 113 9.73 -3.69 6.03
CA MET A 113 8.97 -4.74 6.72
C MET A 113 9.01 -6.11 6.00
N ARG A 114 9.42 -6.17 4.73
CA ARG A 114 9.53 -7.44 3.98
C ARG A 114 10.59 -8.37 4.55
N THR A 115 11.54 -7.82 5.31
CA THR A 115 12.56 -8.60 6.02
C THR A 115 12.01 -9.39 7.20
N ILE A 116 10.81 -9.06 7.66
CA ILE A 116 10.13 -9.69 8.81
C ILE A 116 8.87 -10.42 8.33
N ASN A 117 8.09 -9.79 7.46
CA ASN A 117 6.93 -10.39 6.79
C ASN A 117 7.08 -10.23 5.27
N PRO A 118 7.56 -11.24 4.53
CA PRO A 118 7.75 -11.18 3.08
C PRO A 118 6.48 -10.82 2.29
N GLU A 119 5.30 -11.15 2.82
CA GLU A 119 3.99 -10.91 2.20
C GLU A 119 3.33 -9.59 2.65
N THR A 120 4.07 -8.72 3.33
CA THR A 120 3.54 -7.45 3.81
C THR A 120 3.09 -6.54 2.67
N LEU A 121 1.96 -5.86 2.87
CA LEU A 121 1.51 -4.77 2.00
C LEU A 121 2.14 -3.43 2.39
N MET A 122 2.85 -3.36 3.52
CA MET A 122 3.55 -2.16 3.94
C MET A 122 4.63 -1.82 2.90
N PRO A 123 4.62 -0.61 2.32
CA PRO A 123 5.63 -0.22 1.34
C PRO A 123 7.03 -0.28 1.97
N PRO A 124 8.07 -0.68 1.22
CA PRO A 124 9.44 -0.69 1.74
C PRO A 124 10.01 0.74 1.71
N ILE A 125 9.66 1.51 2.75
CA ILE A 125 9.85 2.97 2.82
C ILE A 125 11.30 3.39 2.60
N GLY A 126 12.23 2.77 3.32
CA GLY A 126 13.67 3.08 3.24
C GLY A 126 14.30 2.54 1.97
N THR A 127 14.01 1.29 1.59
CA THR A 127 14.53 0.67 0.36
C THR A 127 14.11 1.42 -0.92
N ASN A 128 12.98 2.13 -0.86
CA ASN A 128 12.49 2.94 -1.97
C ASN A 128 12.86 4.43 -1.88
N ASP A 129 13.64 4.84 -0.87
CA ASP A 129 14.03 6.23 -0.63
C ASP A 129 12.82 7.18 -0.52
N ILE A 130 11.67 6.67 -0.03
CA ILE A 130 10.46 7.48 0.16
C ILE A 130 10.72 8.51 1.27
N LEU A 131 11.37 8.06 2.34
CA LEU A 131 11.82 8.90 3.45
C LEU A 131 13.34 8.84 3.56
N THR A 132 13.93 9.98 3.90
CA THR A 132 15.35 10.06 4.29
C THR A 132 15.59 9.36 5.63
N ASP A 133 16.87 9.08 5.94
CA ASP A 133 17.25 8.49 7.22
C ASP A 133 16.72 9.29 8.42
N GLN A 134 16.82 10.63 8.37
CA GLN A 134 16.31 11.48 9.44
C GLN A 134 14.79 11.45 9.56
N GLU A 135 14.05 11.43 8.45
CA GLU A 135 12.59 11.32 8.48
C GLU A 135 12.13 9.96 9.02
N LEU A 136 12.84 8.87 8.68
CA LEU A 136 12.60 7.56 9.28
C LEU A 136 12.82 7.61 10.80
N ARG A 137 13.91 8.22 11.27
CA ARG A 137 14.18 8.41 12.70
C ARG A 137 13.07 9.20 13.39
N ASP A 138 12.60 10.27 12.76
CA ASP A 138 11.50 11.09 13.28
C ASP A 138 10.21 10.26 13.41
N VAL A 139 9.85 9.47 12.40
CA VAL A 139 8.68 8.55 12.44
C VAL A 139 8.83 7.48 13.51
N VAL A 140 10.01 6.87 13.65
CA VAL A 140 10.29 5.87 14.69
C VAL A 140 10.16 6.50 16.08
N ALA A 141 10.65 7.72 16.28
CA ALA A 141 10.48 8.46 17.54
C ALA A 141 9.00 8.72 17.84
N PHE A 142 8.20 9.06 16.82
CA PHE A 142 6.75 9.20 16.97
C PHE A 142 6.10 7.89 17.43
N LEU A 143 6.39 6.77 16.76
CA LEU A 143 5.84 5.46 17.09
C LEU A 143 6.22 5.02 18.52
N LEU A 144 7.46 5.23 18.94
CA LEU A 144 7.89 4.84 20.29
C LEU A 144 7.33 5.76 21.38
N SER A 145 6.92 6.98 21.01
CA SER A 145 6.27 7.92 21.93
C SER A 145 4.77 7.64 22.16
N SER A 146 4.12 6.82 21.31
CA SER A 146 2.69 6.52 21.43
C SER A 146 2.40 5.46 22.49
N LYS A 147 2.22 5.90 23.74
CA LYS A 147 1.89 5.03 24.88
C LYS A 147 0.40 4.97 25.15
#